data_AF-A0A7C4MCV9-F1
#
_entry.id   AF-A0A7C4MCV9-F1
#
_cell.length_a   1.000
_cell.length_b   1.000
_cell.length_c   1.000
_cell.angle_alpha   90.00
_cell.angle_beta   90.00
_cell.angle_gamma   90.00
#
_symmetry.space_group_name_H-M   'P 1'
#
loop_
_entity.id
_entity.type
_entity.pdbx_description
1 polymer ?
#
loop_
_entity_poly.entity_id
_entity_poly.type
_entity_poly.pdbx_seq_one_letter_code
_entity_poly.pdbx_strand_id
1 'polypeptide(L)'
;MDEAVLLLMRSKFTVKGVVQGVGFRPFVYRIALENNLRGYVKNVGDGSVEIEVEGSREGIEKFVLKLFSEKPPLAKIEEIKRTDFDDEIQYESFKVLKSDFEERPSASLIPPDIGICEDCSRELFDPKNRRYRYHFITCTNCGPRFTIIERYPYDRSNTSMVDFPMCSLCAEEYYDPRDRRFHAETIACATCGPKLMLFDKNGSQVEGDPVKLAAKFLDDGKILAIKGVGGFHIALSAYDDDAILKIRGWKGREQKPFALM
;
A
#
# COMPACT_ATOMS: atom_id res chain seq x y z
N MET A 1 -4.06 -51.23 2.13
CA MET A 1 -4.37 -50.89 3.54
C MET A 1 -3.21 -50.03 4.02
N ASP A 2 -3.25 -48.70 3.98
CA ASP A 2 -4.40 -47.79 4.00
C ASP A 2 -4.18 -46.64 3.01
N GLU A 3 -4.99 -46.59 1.95
CA GLU A 3 -5.28 -45.31 1.31
C GLU A 3 -6.24 -44.61 2.26
N ALA A 4 -5.69 -43.85 3.20
CA ALA A 4 -6.43 -42.76 3.79
C ALA A 4 -6.84 -41.86 2.61
N VAL A 5 -8.06 -42.03 2.12
CA VAL A 5 -8.72 -41.05 1.26
C VAL A 5 -8.63 -39.75 2.05
N LEU A 6 -7.67 -38.91 1.70
CA LEU A 6 -7.56 -37.56 2.24
C LEU A 6 -8.88 -36.92 1.89
N LEU A 7 -9.81 -36.82 2.85
CA LEU A 7 -11.00 -36.01 2.69
C LEU A 7 -10.49 -34.59 2.49
N LEU A 8 -10.51 -34.19 1.23
CA LEU A 8 -10.24 -32.82 0.84
C LEU A 8 -11.51 -32.04 1.15
N MET A 9 -11.30 -30.92 1.81
CA MET A 9 -12.36 -29.99 2.16
C MET A 9 -12.14 -28.72 1.37
N ARG A 10 -13.23 -28.02 1.08
CA ARG A 10 -13.19 -26.67 0.55
C ARG A 10 -13.81 -25.73 1.57
N SER A 11 -13.13 -24.64 1.86
CA SER A 11 -13.59 -23.63 2.81
C SER A 11 -13.54 -22.26 2.17
N LYS A 12 -14.65 -21.55 2.25
CA LYS A 12 -14.77 -20.16 1.84
C LYS A 12 -14.74 -19.26 3.07
N PHE A 13 -13.93 -18.21 3.00
CA PHE A 13 -13.79 -17.20 4.02
C PHE A 13 -14.15 -15.83 3.47
N THR A 14 -14.94 -15.08 4.23
CA THR A 14 -15.12 -13.64 4.03
C THR A 14 -14.52 -12.92 5.23
N VAL A 15 -13.46 -12.16 4.98
CA VAL A 15 -12.70 -11.44 6.01
C VAL A 15 -13.04 -9.96 5.92
N LYS A 16 -13.46 -9.35 7.04
CA LYS A 16 -13.77 -7.92 7.12
C LYS A 16 -12.89 -7.20 8.13
N GLY A 17 -12.79 -5.89 7.95
CA GLY A 17 -11.99 -4.97 8.77
C GLY A 17 -11.01 -4.19 7.90
N VAL A 18 -9.86 -3.83 8.44
CA VAL A 18 -8.78 -3.22 7.65
C VAL A 18 -7.97 -4.33 6.97
N VAL A 19 -8.48 -4.82 5.85
CA VAL A 19 -7.90 -5.98 5.12
C VAL A 19 -7.58 -5.70 3.66
N GLN A 20 -8.00 -4.55 3.12
CA GLN A 20 -7.58 -4.07 1.81
C GLN A 20 -6.54 -2.96 1.97
N GLY A 21 -5.61 -2.82 1.01
CA GLY A 21 -4.54 -1.83 1.11
C GLY A 21 -3.44 -2.12 2.13
N VAL A 22 -3.37 -3.33 2.67
CA VAL A 22 -2.44 -3.68 3.75
C VAL A 22 -1.56 -4.91 3.44
N GLY A 23 -1.40 -5.24 2.15
CA GLY A 23 -0.64 -6.42 1.73
C GLY A 23 -1.33 -7.76 2.04
N PHE A 24 -2.64 -7.76 2.28
CA PHE A 24 -3.38 -8.95 2.71
C PHE A 24 -3.47 -10.04 1.63
N ARG A 25 -3.70 -9.68 0.35
CA ARG A 25 -3.74 -10.66 -0.75
C ARG A 25 -2.40 -11.40 -0.92
N PRO A 26 -1.22 -10.73 -0.99
CA PRO A 26 0.09 -11.39 -0.92
C PRO A 26 0.26 -12.30 0.29
N PHE A 27 -0.16 -11.83 1.47
CA PHE A 27 -0.08 -12.61 2.69
C PHE A 27 -0.88 -13.90 2.61
N VAL A 28 -2.16 -13.82 2.22
CA VAL A 28 -3.05 -14.98 2.05
C VAL A 28 -2.49 -15.95 1.03
N TYR A 29 -2.00 -15.45 -0.11
CA TYR A 29 -1.33 -16.27 -1.13
C TYR A 29 -0.17 -17.07 -0.54
N ARG A 30 0.73 -16.41 0.20
CA ARG A 30 1.89 -17.05 0.83
C ARG A 30 1.47 -18.15 1.79
N ILE A 31 0.57 -17.85 2.75
CA ILE A 31 0.19 -18.83 3.77
C ILE A 31 -0.65 -19.98 3.19
N ALA A 32 -1.36 -19.78 2.08
CA ALA A 32 -2.06 -20.86 1.39
C ALA A 32 -1.05 -21.85 0.79
N LEU A 33 -0.03 -21.36 0.08
CA LEU A 33 1.02 -22.21 -0.48
C LEU A 33 1.84 -22.95 0.59
N GLU A 34 2.20 -22.27 1.68
CA GLU A 34 2.91 -22.88 2.81
C GLU A 34 2.15 -24.05 3.45
N ASN A 35 0.82 -24.08 3.31
CA ASN A 35 -0.05 -25.13 3.83
C ASN A 35 -0.54 -26.09 2.72
N ASN A 36 0.06 -26.05 1.53
CA ASN A 36 -0.30 -26.87 0.37
C ASN A 36 -1.79 -26.74 -0.04
N LEU A 37 -2.36 -25.54 0.12
CA LEU A 37 -3.73 -25.24 -0.25
C LEU A 37 -3.80 -24.67 -1.67
N ARG A 38 -4.91 -24.94 -2.35
CA ARG A 38 -5.25 -24.38 -3.67
C ARG A 38 -6.49 -23.50 -3.51
N GLY A 39 -6.84 -22.71 -4.53
CA GLY A 39 -7.98 -21.81 -4.48
C GLY A 39 -7.64 -20.38 -4.85
N TYR A 40 -8.22 -19.40 -4.18
CA TYR A 40 -8.00 -18.00 -4.51
C TYR A 40 -8.16 -17.02 -3.36
N VAL A 41 -7.69 -15.79 -3.63
CA VAL A 41 -8.03 -14.60 -2.85
C VAL A 41 -8.39 -13.44 -3.78
N LYS A 42 -9.42 -12.66 -3.45
CA LYS A 42 -9.79 -11.43 -4.17
C LYS A 42 -10.34 -10.36 -3.23
N ASN A 43 -10.17 -9.09 -3.61
CA ASN A 43 -10.84 -7.97 -2.95
C ASN A 43 -12.28 -7.87 -3.45
N VAL A 44 -13.19 -7.41 -2.58
CA VAL A 44 -14.61 -7.20 -2.88
C VAL A 44 -14.97 -5.72 -2.68
N GLY A 45 -15.97 -5.24 -3.42
CA GLY A 45 -16.41 -3.83 -3.41
C GLY A 45 -16.90 -3.28 -2.08
N ASP A 46 -17.28 -4.13 -1.11
CA ASP A 46 -17.61 -3.71 0.26
C ASP A 46 -16.38 -3.52 1.16
N GLY A 47 -15.17 -3.68 0.61
CA GLY A 47 -13.91 -3.59 1.34
C GLY A 47 -13.50 -4.90 2.05
N SER A 48 -14.29 -5.96 1.96
CA SER A 48 -13.94 -7.28 2.47
C SER A 48 -12.97 -8.03 1.54
N VAL A 49 -12.36 -9.11 2.03
CA VAL A 49 -11.56 -10.03 1.23
C VAL A 49 -12.25 -11.39 1.22
N GLU A 50 -12.48 -11.91 0.02
CA GLU A 50 -12.97 -13.27 -0.19
C GLU A 50 -11.78 -14.19 -0.43
N ILE A 51 -11.74 -15.30 0.30
CA ILE A 51 -10.73 -16.34 0.18
C ILE A 51 -11.46 -17.66 0.00
N GLU A 52 -11.01 -18.48 -0.94
CA GLU A 52 -11.43 -19.87 -1.03
C GLU A 52 -10.19 -20.72 -1.01
N VAL A 53 -10.18 -21.72 -0.13
CA VAL A 53 -9.10 -22.69 -0.03
C VAL A 53 -9.66 -24.09 -0.13
N GLU A 54 -8.90 -24.96 -0.77
CA GLU A 54 -9.15 -26.39 -0.80
C GLU A 54 -7.88 -27.16 -0.47
N GLY A 55 -8.03 -28.28 0.24
CA GLY A 55 -6.91 -29.09 0.67
C GLY A 55 -7.29 -30.01 1.83
N SER A 56 -6.27 -30.52 2.53
CA SER A 56 -6.52 -31.32 3.72
C SER A 56 -7.12 -30.46 4.83
N ARG A 57 -7.97 -31.05 5.66
CA ARG A 57 -8.51 -30.39 6.86
C ARG A 57 -7.40 -29.78 7.72
N GLU A 58 -6.31 -30.51 7.92
CA GLU A 58 -5.15 -30.03 8.69
C GLU A 58 -4.52 -28.77 8.06
N GLY A 59 -4.39 -28.73 6.73
CA GLY A 59 -3.87 -27.57 6.01
C GLY A 59 -4.76 -26.34 6.19
N ILE A 60 -6.08 -26.52 6.11
CA ILE A 60 -7.06 -25.44 6.31
C ILE A 60 -7.01 -24.91 7.74
N GLU A 61 -6.97 -25.78 8.76
CA GLU A 61 -6.87 -25.32 10.15
C GLU A 61 -5.55 -24.58 10.42
N LYS A 62 -4.42 -25.06 9.87
CA LYS A 62 -3.13 -24.34 9.96
C LYS A 62 -3.19 -22.98 9.25
N PHE A 63 -3.84 -22.91 8.08
CA PHE A 63 -4.06 -21.66 7.37
C PHE A 63 -4.87 -20.67 8.21
N VAL A 64 -5.95 -21.11 8.85
CA VAL A 64 -6.77 -20.27 9.74
C VAL A 64 -5.94 -19.74 10.91
N LEU A 65 -5.13 -20.59 11.56
CA LEU A 65 -4.25 -20.15 12.64
C LEU A 65 -3.29 -19.04 12.17
N LYS A 66 -2.62 -19.25 11.03
CA LYS A 66 -1.71 -18.27 10.44
C LYS A 66 -2.41 -16.97 10.05
N LEU A 67 -3.64 -17.05 9.53
CA LEU A 67 -4.45 -15.88 9.15
C LEU A 67 -4.63 -14.90 10.32
N PHE A 68 -4.67 -15.40 11.57
CA PHE A 68 -4.73 -14.57 12.77
C PHE A 68 -3.35 -14.21 13.34
N SER A 69 -2.43 -15.18 13.42
CA SER A 69 -1.15 -15.00 14.13
C SER A 69 -0.09 -14.26 13.31
N GLU A 70 -0.14 -14.34 11.99
CA GLU A 70 0.89 -13.80 11.08
C GLU A 70 0.36 -12.68 10.16
N LYS A 71 -0.86 -12.18 10.40
CA LYS A 71 -1.45 -11.12 9.57
C LYS A 71 -0.51 -9.92 9.42
N PRO A 72 -0.56 -9.19 8.28
CA PRO A 72 0.26 -8.00 8.09
C PRO A 72 0.09 -7.00 9.25
N PRO A 73 1.14 -6.26 9.65
CA PRO A 73 1.09 -5.37 10.82
C PRO A 73 -0.04 -4.33 10.76
N LEU A 74 -0.36 -3.87 9.56
CA LEU A 74 -1.42 -2.89 9.30
C LEU A 74 -2.82 -3.51 9.23
N ALA A 75 -2.91 -4.83 9.09
CA ALA A 75 -4.19 -5.51 8.94
C ALA A 75 -4.90 -5.62 10.30
N LYS A 76 -6.19 -5.31 10.32
CA LYS A 76 -7.08 -5.53 11.46
C LYS A 76 -8.28 -6.34 11.00
N ILE A 77 -8.39 -7.55 11.50
CA ILE A 77 -9.51 -8.44 11.20
C ILE A 77 -10.57 -8.20 12.28
N GLU A 78 -11.77 -7.84 11.87
CA GLU A 78 -12.92 -7.60 12.75
C GLU A 78 -13.89 -8.80 12.73
N GLU A 79 -14.10 -9.37 11.55
CA GLU A 79 -15.00 -10.51 11.35
C GLU A 79 -14.38 -11.47 10.34
N ILE A 80 -14.47 -12.77 10.62
CA ILE A 80 -14.26 -13.83 9.63
C ILE A 80 -15.50 -14.71 9.61
N LYS A 81 -16.13 -14.82 8.43
CA LYS A 81 -17.16 -15.83 8.17
C LYS A 81 -16.54 -16.98 7.41
N ARG A 82 -16.65 -18.19 7.95
CA ARG A 82 -16.21 -19.43 7.31
C ARG A 82 -17.43 -20.26 6.89
N THR A 83 -17.40 -20.81 5.69
CA THR A 83 -18.37 -21.80 5.21
C THR A 83 -17.60 -22.96 4.61
N ASP A 84 -17.84 -24.15 5.14
CA ASP A 84 -17.21 -25.39 4.68
C ASP A 84 -18.12 -26.12 3.70
N PHE A 85 -17.51 -26.77 2.72
CA PHE A 85 -18.18 -27.54 1.68
C PHE A 85 -17.53 -28.93 1.60
N ASP A 86 -18.38 -29.96 1.44
CA ASP A 86 -17.98 -31.36 1.29
C ASP A 86 -17.93 -31.77 -0.20
N ASP A 87 -17.63 -30.81 -1.08
CA ASP A 87 -17.69 -30.95 -2.54
C ASP A 87 -16.32 -31.31 -3.15
N GLU A 88 -16.29 -31.64 -4.45
CA GLU A 88 -15.06 -31.96 -5.19
C GLU A 88 -14.08 -30.77 -5.30
N ILE A 89 -12.79 -31.11 -5.45
CA ILE A 89 -11.68 -30.19 -5.74
C ILE A 89 -11.97 -29.41 -7.03
N GLN A 90 -11.82 -28.09 -6.99
CA GLN A 90 -12.08 -27.20 -8.13
C GLN A 90 -10.83 -26.48 -8.65
N TYR A 91 -9.70 -26.51 -7.93
CA TYR A 91 -8.53 -25.71 -8.27
C TYR A 91 -7.25 -26.54 -8.47
N GLU A 92 -6.44 -26.12 -9.43
CA GLU A 92 -5.12 -26.71 -9.67
C GLU A 92 -4.02 -26.03 -8.86
N SER A 93 -4.24 -24.77 -8.47
CA SER A 93 -3.25 -23.90 -7.82
C SER A 93 -3.95 -22.81 -7.02
N PHE A 94 -3.23 -22.15 -6.11
CA PHE A 94 -3.71 -20.93 -5.47
C PHE A 94 -3.42 -19.69 -6.33
N LYS A 95 -4.40 -18.78 -6.50
CA LYS A 95 -4.24 -17.57 -7.33
C LYS A 95 -4.77 -16.31 -6.64
N VAL A 96 -4.12 -15.16 -6.86
CA VAL A 96 -4.73 -13.85 -6.58
C VAL A 96 -5.59 -13.48 -7.78
N LEU A 97 -6.92 -13.45 -7.60
CA LEU A 97 -7.86 -13.13 -8.67
C LEU A 97 -8.09 -11.62 -8.77
N LYS A 98 -8.64 -11.21 -9.92
CA LYS A 98 -9.15 -9.84 -10.10
C LYS A 98 -10.22 -9.55 -9.06
N SER A 99 -10.25 -8.31 -8.59
CA SER A 99 -11.23 -7.87 -7.61
C SER A 99 -12.65 -7.90 -8.17
N ASP A 100 -13.62 -8.10 -7.28
CA ASP A 100 -15.04 -7.97 -7.56
C ASP A 100 -15.44 -6.50 -7.38
N PHE A 101 -15.84 -5.87 -8.49
CA PHE A 101 -16.19 -4.45 -8.56
C PHE A 101 -17.69 -4.19 -8.37
N GLU A 102 -18.49 -5.19 -8.03
CA GLU A 102 -19.88 -4.97 -7.66
C GLU A 102 -19.98 -4.01 -6.48
N GLU A 103 -20.70 -2.90 -6.66
CA GLU A 103 -20.91 -1.92 -5.60
C GLU A 103 -21.80 -2.51 -4.51
N ARG A 104 -21.30 -2.44 -3.28
CA ARG A 104 -21.96 -2.94 -2.07
C ARG A 104 -21.76 -1.90 -0.96
N PRO A 105 -22.69 -1.76 -0.01
CA PRO A 105 -22.48 -0.89 1.15
C PRO A 105 -21.16 -1.26 1.84
N SER A 106 -20.25 -0.29 1.99
CA SER A 106 -18.94 -0.55 2.57
C SER A 106 -19.08 -1.14 3.97
N ALA A 107 -18.50 -2.32 4.15
CA ALA A 107 -18.48 -3.06 5.41
C ALA A 107 -17.11 -3.00 6.09
N SER A 108 -16.15 -2.25 5.55
CA SER A 108 -14.76 -2.23 5.99
C SER A 108 -14.15 -0.82 5.99
N LEU A 109 -13.23 -0.57 6.93
CA LEU A 109 -12.54 0.71 7.08
C LEU A 109 -11.38 0.83 6.08
N ILE A 110 -11.14 2.04 5.58
CA ILE A 110 -9.98 2.36 4.74
C ILE A 110 -8.73 2.48 5.62
N PRO A 111 -7.61 1.82 5.29
CA PRO A 111 -6.37 1.96 6.05
C PRO A 111 -5.84 3.39 6.01
N PRO A 112 -5.24 3.88 7.12
CA PRO A 112 -4.60 5.19 7.14
C PRO A 112 -3.35 5.20 6.24
N ASP A 113 -2.88 6.40 5.87
CA ASP A 113 -1.58 6.56 5.22
C ASP A 113 -0.44 6.21 6.20
N ILE A 114 0.61 5.57 5.69
CA ILE A 114 1.70 5.06 6.50
C ILE A 114 3.03 5.64 6.03
N GLY A 115 3.86 6.08 6.99
CA GLY A 115 5.22 6.54 6.73
C GLY A 115 6.09 5.46 6.07
N ILE A 116 7.19 5.87 5.45
CA ILE A 116 8.09 4.95 4.75
C ILE A 116 8.63 3.86 5.72
N CYS A 117 8.59 2.59 5.29
CA CYS A 117 9.19 1.50 6.05
C CYS A 117 10.73 1.49 5.91
N GLU A 118 11.41 0.81 6.83
CA GLU A 118 12.88 0.71 6.84
C GLU A 118 13.46 0.16 5.54
N ASP A 119 12.81 -0.85 4.93
CA ASP A 119 13.29 -1.43 3.67
C ASP A 119 13.17 -0.46 2.49
N CYS A 120 12.05 0.26 2.38
CA CYS A 120 11.92 1.33 1.38
C CYS A 120 12.93 2.44 1.64
N SER A 121 13.19 2.79 2.90
CA SER A 121 14.19 3.80 3.25
C SER A 121 15.60 3.37 2.83
N ARG A 122 15.97 2.11 3.10
CA ARG A 122 17.25 1.54 2.66
C ARG A 122 17.39 1.58 1.13
N GLU A 123 16.36 1.15 0.40
CA GLU A 123 16.35 1.17 -1.06
C GLU A 123 16.39 2.59 -1.65
N LEU A 124 15.75 3.56 -1.00
CA LEU A 124 15.74 4.96 -1.43
C LEU A 124 17.17 5.54 -1.45
N PHE A 125 18.02 5.12 -0.52
CA PHE A 125 19.38 5.63 -0.37
C PHE A 125 20.47 4.69 -0.89
N ASP A 126 20.13 3.53 -1.46
CA ASP A 126 21.08 2.61 -2.08
C ASP A 126 21.36 2.98 -3.55
N PRO A 127 22.57 3.42 -3.92
CA PRO A 127 22.92 3.79 -5.29
C PRO A 127 22.81 2.65 -6.31
N LYS A 128 22.80 1.39 -5.87
CA LYS A 128 22.63 0.22 -6.73
C LYS A 128 21.16 -0.10 -6.98
N ASN A 129 20.24 0.45 -6.18
CA ASN A 129 18.83 0.20 -6.34
C ASN A 129 18.24 1.03 -7.48
N ARG A 130 17.37 0.44 -8.30
CA ARG A 130 16.67 1.13 -9.39
C ARG A 130 15.78 2.29 -8.92
N ARG A 131 15.43 2.31 -7.63
CA ARG A 131 14.64 3.36 -6.97
C ARG A 131 15.50 4.30 -6.13
N TYR A 132 16.82 4.34 -6.36
CA TYR A 132 17.71 5.31 -5.74
C TYR A 132 17.18 6.73 -5.96
N ARG A 133 16.96 7.46 -4.85
CA ARG A 133 16.39 8.82 -4.80
C ARG A 133 15.03 8.96 -5.50
N TYR A 134 14.24 7.89 -5.59
CA TYR A 134 12.86 7.94 -6.07
C TYR A 134 11.89 8.23 -4.92
N HIS A 135 11.52 9.50 -4.74
CA HIS A 135 10.79 10.01 -3.56
C HIS A 135 9.32 9.54 -3.43
N PHE A 136 8.79 8.77 -4.37
CA PHE A 136 7.49 8.11 -4.29
C PHE A 136 7.61 6.59 -4.04
N ILE A 137 8.77 6.14 -3.53
CA ILE A 137 9.02 4.73 -3.23
C ILE A 137 8.04 4.21 -2.17
N THR A 138 7.37 3.11 -2.50
CA THR A 138 6.43 2.42 -1.62
C THR A 138 6.54 0.90 -1.78
N CYS A 139 5.88 0.18 -0.87
CA CYS A 139 5.64 -1.26 -0.94
C CYS A 139 4.26 -1.56 -0.34
N THR A 140 3.91 -2.84 -0.21
CA THR A 140 2.65 -3.28 0.41
C THR A 140 2.50 -2.82 1.87
N ASN A 141 3.62 -2.61 2.58
CA ASN A 141 3.67 -2.27 4.01
C ASN A 141 3.75 -0.76 4.33
N CYS A 142 3.87 0.12 3.33
CA CYS A 142 4.01 1.56 3.58
C CYS A 142 3.48 2.44 2.44
N GLY A 143 3.41 3.74 2.68
CA GLY A 143 3.01 4.74 1.69
C GLY A 143 1.56 5.20 1.82
N PRO A 144 1.09 6.01 0.87
CA PRO A 144 -0.26 6.56 0.88
C PRO A 144 -1.30 5.45 0.70
N ARG A 145 -2.44 5.63 1.36
CA ARG A 145 -3.61 4.75 1.33
C ARG A 145 -4.86 5.63 1.27
N PHE A 146 -5.41 6.01 2.42
CA PHE A 146 -6.60 6.85 2.52
C PHE A 146 -6.59 8.05 1.57
N THR A 147 -5.46 8.76 1.47
CA THR A 147 -5.35 9.97 0.62
C THR A 147 -5.41 9.73 -0.88
N ILE A 148 -5.25 8.49 -1.34
CA ILE A 148 -5.21 8.15 -2.78
C ILE A 148 -6.27 7.16 -3.21
N ILE A 149 -6.97 6.53 -2.27
CA ILE A 149 -8.05 5.56 -2.56
C ILE A 149 -9.30 6.34 -2.91
N GLU A 150 -9.86 6.08 -4.09
CA GLU A 150 -11.09 6.74 -4.54
C GLU A 150 -12.32 5.93 -4.13
N ARG A 151 -12.24 4.60 -4.21
CA ARG A 151 -13.32 3.68 -3.82
C ARG A 151 -12.80 2.25 -3.64
N TYR A 152 -13.63 1.39 -3.06
CA TYR A 152 -13.41 -0.06 -3.06
C TYR A 152 -13.94 -0.72 -4.34
N PRO A 153 -13.39 -1.90 -4.73
CA PRO A 153 -12.26 -2.59 -4.10
C PRO A 153 -10.92 -1.85 -4.31
N TYR A 154 -9.98 -2.06 -3.40
CA TYR A 154 -8.64 -1.49 -3.47
C TYR A 154 -7.85 -2.19 -4.57
N ASP A 155 -7.77 -1.52 -5.70
CA ASP A 155 -6.92 -1.83 -6.84
C ASP A 155 -6.40 -0.52 -7.41
N ARG A 156 -5.28 -0.57 -8.13
CA ARG A 156 -4.66 0.61 -8.74
C ARG A 156 -5.65 1.44 -9.56
N SER A 157 -6.59 0.80 -10.25
CA SER A 157 -7.63 1.45 -11.07
C SER A 157 -8.65 2.26 -10.26
N ASN A 158 -8.75 2.05 -8.95
CA ASN A 158 -9.59 2.81 -8.03
C ASN A 158 -8.74 3.70 -7.09
N THR A 159 -7.57 4.12 -7.57
CA THR A 159 -6.69 5.06 -6.88
C THR A 159 -6.19 6.12 -7.84
N SER A 160 -5.66 7.22 -7.31
CA SER A 160 -4.96 8.23 -8.12
C SER A 160 -3.69 7.72 -8.84
N MET A 161 -3.25 6.48 -8.58
CA MET A 161 -2.17 5.83 -9.32
C MET A 161 -2.61 5.30 -10.70
N VAL A 162 -3.90 5.38 -11.04
CA VAL A 162 -4.44 5.01 -12.36
C VAL A 162 -3.80 5.82 -13.49
N ASP A 163 -3.46 7.08 -13.24
CA ASP A 163 -2.82 7.99 -14.20
C ASP A 163 -1.34 7.66 -14.48
N PHE A 164 -0.80 6.64 -13.79
CA PHE A 164 0.59 6.23 -13.89
C PHE A 164 0.69 4.74 -14.28
N PRO A 165 0.52 4.37 -15.56
CA PRO A 165 0.62 2.97 -15.98
C PRO A 165 1.98 2.36 -15.64
N MET A 166 2.00 1.12 -15.16
CA MET A 166 3.26 0.44 -14.78
C MET A 166 4.17 0.21 -16.00
N CYS A 167 5.47 0.49 -15.87
CA CYS A 167 6.45 -0.02 -16.82
C CYS A 167 6.65 -1.54 -16.64
N SER A 168 7.31 -2.19 -17.61
CA SER A 168 7.59 -3.64 -17.59
C SER A 168 8.23 -4.10 -16.29
N LEU A 169 9.28 -3.42 -15.81
CA LEU A 169 9.97 -3.79 -14.57
C LEU A 169 9.11 -3.64 -13.32
N CYS A 170 8.20 -2.67 -13.28
CA CYS A 170 7.23 -2.59 -12.18
C CYS A 170 6.16 -3.67 -12.30
N ALA A 171 5.71 -4.00 -13.51
CA ALA A 171 4.76 -5.08 -13.72
C ALA A 171 5.35 -6.44 -13.30
N GLU A 172 6.62 -6.71 -13.63
CA GLU A 172 7.33 -7.92 -13.20
C GLU A 172 7.32 -8.09 -11.67
N GLU A 173 7.72 -7.05 -10.92
CA GLU A 173 7.67 -7.08 -9.45
C GLU A 173 6.24 -7.15 -8.90
N TYR A 174 5.27 -6.54 -9.57
CA TYR A 174 3.87 -6.55 -9.14
C TYR A 174 3.26 -7.96 -9.24
N TYR A 175 3.66 -8.75 -10.24
CA TYR A 175 3.14 -10.10 -10.48
C TYR A 175 4.02 -11.23 -9.92
N ASP A 176 5.28 -10.97 -9.52
CA ASP A 176 6.15 -11.99 -8.92
C ASP A 176 5.84 -12.18 -7.42
N PRO A 177 5.34 -13.35 -6.98
CA PRO A 177 5.02 -13.60 -5.57
C PRO A 177 6.22 -13.59 -4.63
N ARG A 178 7.45 -13.65 -5.17
CA ARG A 178 8.69 -13.60 -4.39
C ARG A 178 9.14 -12.16 -4.14
N ASP A 179 8.63 -11.19 -4.90
CA ASP A 179 8.95 -9.79 -4.69
C ASP A 179 8.09 -9.20 -3.57
N ARG A 180 8.69 -8.36 -2.73
CA ARG A 180 7.99 -7.67 -1.64
C ARG A 180 6.92 -6.68 -2.13
N ARG A 181 6.92 -6.36 -3.42
CA ARG A 181 5.94 -5.49 -4.10
C ARG A 181 4.89 -6.27 -4.87
N PHE A 182 4.82 -7.59 -4.70
CA PHE A 182 3.72 -8.40 -5.18
C PHE A 182 2.37 -7.77 -4.77
N HIS A 183 1.53 -7.44 -5.76
CA HIS A 183 0.26 -6.70 -5.57
C HIS A 183 0.35 -5.41 -4.74
N ALA A 184 1.46 -4.67 -4.82
CA ALA A 184 1.55 -3.31 -4.29
C ALA A 184 0.90 -2.33 -5.28
N GLU A 185 -0.36 -1.92 -5.04
CA GLU A 185 -1.10 -1.04 -5.97
C GLU A 185 -0.42 0.32 -6.22
N THR A 186 0.38 0.80 -5.26
CA THR A 186 1.16 2.04 -5.36
C THR A 186 2.54 1.87 -5.99
N ILE A 187 2.87 0.67 -6.51
CA ILE A 187 4.17 0.42 -7.11
C ILE A 187 4.45 1.41 -8.26
N ALA A 188 5.64 1.98 -8.23
CA ALA A 188 6.11 2.90 -9.24
C ALA A 188 7.65 3.01 -9.22
N CYS A 189 8.20 3.69 -10.22
CA CYS A 189 9.61 4.05 -10.33
C CYS A 189 9.78 5.36 -11.11
N ALA A 190 11.01 5.82 -11.28
CA ALA A 190 11.32 7.07 -11.99
C ALA A 190 10.82 7.09 -13.45
N THR A 191 10.63 5.92 -14.07
CA THR A 191 10.13 5.80 -15.45
C THR A 191 8.62 5.98 -15.54
N CYS A 192 7.86 5.33 -14.67
CA CYS A 192 6.41 5.16 -14.84
C CYS A 192 5.56 5.90 -13.81
N GLY A 193 6.19 6.44 -12.76
CA GLY A 193 5.48 7.05 -11.65
C GLY A 193 5.51 8.57 -11.64
N PRO A 194 4.97 9.16 -10.56
CA PRO A 194 4.98 10.60 -10.35
C PRO A 194 6.40 11.16 -10.29
N LYS A 195 6.52 12.45 -10.64
CA LYS A 195 7.77 13.22 -10.62
C LYS A 195 7.61 14.45 -9.74
N LEU A 196 8.69 14.82 -9.06
CA LEU A 196 8.76 16.07 -8.32
C LEU A 196 9.05 17.22 -9.29
N MET A 197 8.47 18.38 -9.00
CA MET A 197 8.68 19.62 -9.71
C MET A 197 8.82 20.75 -8.69
N LEU A 198 9.62 21.75 -9.01
CA LEU A 198 9.81 22.94 -8.18
C LEU A 198 9.36 24.17 -8.98
N PHE A 199 8.57 25.04 -8.36
CA PHE A 199 8.07 26.26 -8.97
C PHE A 199 8.50 27.47 -8.16
N ASP A 200 8.80 28.57 -8.87
CA ASP A 200 9.07 29.86 -8.24
C ASP A 200 7.76 30.59 -7.85
N LYS A 201 7.90 31.79 -7.26
CA LYS A 201 6.77 32.63 -6.85
C LYS A 201 5.87 33.11 -8.01
N ASN A 202 6.36 33.05 -9.25
CA ASN A 202 5.62 33.44 -10.45
C ASN A 202 4.94 32.24 -11.11
N GLY A 203 5.07 31.03 -10.55
CA GLY A 203 4.57 29.79 -11.13
C GLY A 203 5.45 29.24 -12.25
N SER A 204 6.66 29.74 -12.43
CA SER A 204 7.61 29.21 -13.42
C SER A 204 8.37 28.03 -12.83
N GLN A 205 8.49 26.95 -13.60
CA GLN A 205 9.25 25.77 -13.18
C GLN A 205 10.74 26.09 -13.09
N VAL A 206 11.37 25.66 -12.00
CA VAL A 206 12.81 25.78 -11.77
C VAL A 206 13.50 24.51 -12.24
N GLU A 207 14.45 24.65 -13.16
CA GLU A 207 15.23 23.53 -13.71
C GLU A 207 16.27 23.01 -12.69
N GLY A 208 16.42 21.68 -12.63
CA GLY A 208 17.39 20.98 -11.78
C GLY A 208 16.76 19.91 -10.89
N ASP A 209 17.54 19.37 -9.93
CA ASP A 209 17.02 18.42 -8.93
C ASP A 209 16.15 19.20 -7.92
N PRO A 210 14.81 18.98 -7.93
CA PRO A 210 13.90 19.77 -7.12
C PRO A 210 14.15 19.61 -5.63
N VAL A 211 14.65 18.46 -5.18
CA VAL A 211 14.91 18.21 -3.76
C VAL A 211 16.18 18.91 -3.30
N LYS A 212 17.26 18.84 -4.10
CA LYS A 212 18.50 19.58 -3.78
C LYS A 212 18.27 21.08 -3.78
N LEU A 213 17.52 21.59 -4.75
CA LEU A 213 17.21 23.01 -4.84
C LEU A 213 16.27 23.46 -3.72
N ALA A 214 15.24 22.67 -3.39
CA ALA A 214 14.37 22.96 -2.26
C ALA A 214 15.14 23.01 -0.93
N ALA A 215 16.04 22.06 -0.69
CA ALA A 215 16.90 22.07 0.49
C ALA A 215 17.77 23.33 0.55
N LYS A 216 18.47 23.66 -0.54
CA LYS A 216 19.25 24.89 -0.64
C LYS A 216 18.40 26.15 -0.37
N PHE A 217 17.20 26.22 -0.92
CA PHE A 217 16.33 27.37 -0.70
C PHE A 217 15.86 27.48 0.75
N LEU A 218 15.61 26.37 1.44
CA LEU A 218 15.33 26.40 2.89
C LEU A 218 16.55 26.90 3.68
N ASP A 219 17.76 26.43 3.33
CA ASP A 219 19.00 26.87 3.96
C ASP A 219 19.28 28.37 3.72
N ASP A 220 18.91 28.87 2.53
CA ASP A 220 19.01 30.29 2.14
C ASP A 220 17.86 31.17 2.71
N GLY A 221 17.11 30.67 3.70
CA GLY A 221 16.02 31.41 4.38
C GLY A 221 14.75 31.61 3.54
N LYS A 222 14.58 30.83 2.46
CA LYS A 222 13.33 30.86 1.67
C LYS A 222 12.24 30.03 2.35
N ILE A 223 11.01 30.39 2.02
CA ILE A 223 9.80 29.71 2.46
C ILE A 223 9.25 28.93 1.26
N LEU A 224 8.98 27.64 1.45
CA LEU A 224 8.46 26.76 0.40
C LEU A 224 7.11 26.16 0.80
N ALA A 225 6.22 25.99 -0.18
CA ALA A 225 5.05 25.12 -0.05
C ALA A 225 5.42 23.73 -0.58
N ILE A 226 5.38 22.71 0.29
CA ILE A 226 5.74 21.33 -0.04
C ILE A 226 4.46 20.48 -0.05
N LYS A 227 4.17 19.82 -1.18
CA LYS A 227 3.08 18.85 -1.29
C LYS A 227 3.50 17.56 -0.57
N GLY A 228 2.91 17.33 0.59
CA GLY A 228 2.97 16.04 1.28
C GLY A 228 1.89 15.08 0.78
N VAL A 229 1.71 13.97 1.50
CA VAL A 229 0.71 12.94 1.16
C VAL A 229 -0.72 13.47 1.29
N GLY A 230 -1.06 14.11 2.41
CA GLY A 230 -2.41 14.60 2.69
C GLY A 230 -2.68 16.07 2.33
N GLY A 231 -1.73 16.76 1.68
CA GLY A 231 -1.89 18.17 1.33
C GLY A 231 -0.58 18.96 1.37
N PHE A 232 -0.69 20.28 1.25
CA PHE A 232 0.46 21.18 1.26
C PHE A 232 0.82 21.66 2.67
N HIS A 233 2.12 21.70 2.95
CA HIS A 233 2.71 22.31 4.14
C HIS A 233 3.57 23.49 3.74
N ILE A 234 3.68 24.49 4.63
CA ILE A 234 4.64 25.57 4.47
C ILE A 234 5.87 25.22 5.31
N ALA A 235 7.03 25.15 4.67
CA ALA A 235 8.32 24.83 5.27
C ALA A 235 9.27 26.03 5.18
N LEU A 236 10.07 26.18 6.22
CA LEU A 236 11.10 27.20 6.39
C LEU A 236 12.11 26.70 7.43
N SER A 237 13.30 27.29 7.46
CA SER A 237 14.28 27.01 8.52
C SER A 237 13.74 27.40 9.89
N ALA A 238 13.89 26.52 10.88
CA ALA A 238 13.52 26.79 12.26
C ALA A 238 14.53 27.71 12.99
N TYR A 239 15.64 28.04 12.33
CA TYR A 239 16.70 28.91 12.84
C TYR A 239 16.63 30.34 12.27
N ASP A 240 15.63 30.63 11.42
CA ASP A 240 15.43 31.92 10.77
C ASP A 240 14.24 32.66 11.42
N ASP A 241 14.54 33.48 12.43
CA ASP A 241 13.54 34.24 13.18
C ASP A 241 12.72 35.18 12.29
N ASP A 242 13.34 35.80 11.29
CA ASP A 242 12.67 36.71 10.36
C ASP A 242 11.65 35.96 9.49
N ALA A 243 12.02 34.78 8.96
CA ALA A 243 11.11 33.94 8.21
C ALA A 243 9.94 33.44 9.07
N ILE A 244 10.19 33.10 10.34
CA ILE A 244 9.15 32.69 11.30
C ILE A 244 8.16 33.82 11.55
N LEU A 245 8.63 35.03 11.87
CA LEU A 245 7.79 36.21 12.09
C LEU A 245 6.96 36.54 10.84
N LYS A 246 7.56 36.43 9.65
CA LYS A 246 6.88 36.64 8.37
C LYS A 246 5.72 35.67 8.16
N ILE A 247 5.92 34.37 8.40
CA ILE A 247 4.87 33.36 8.29
C ILE A 247 3.74 33.57 9.30
N ARG A 248 4.07 33.98 10.54
CA ARG A 248 3.05 34.31 11.54
C ARG A 248 2.15 35.45 11.07
N GLY A 249 2.74 36.52 10.53
CA GLY A 249 2.02 37.63 9.94
C GLY A 249 1.14 37.19 8.76
N TRP A 250 1.69 36.46 7.79
CA TRP A 250 0.94 35.99 6.62
C TRP A 250 -0.24 35.07 6.95
N LYS A 251 -0.09 34.20 7.96
CA LYS A 251 -1.16 33.27 8.37
C LYS A 251 -2.11 33.81 9.44
N GLY A 252 -1.88 35.02 9.96
CA GLY A 252 -2.60 35.50 11.15
C GLY A 252 -2.46 34.54 12.35
N ARG A 253 -1.30 33.89 12.48
CA ARG A 253 -1.04 32.84 13.49
C ARG A 253 0.01 33.30 14.48
N GLU A 254 -0.38 34.21 15.37
CA GLU A 254 0.55 34.91 16.25
C GLU A 254 1.27 33.98 17.24
N GLN A 255 0.53 33.15 17.99
CA GLN A 255 1.11 32.41 19.12
C GLN A 255 1.06 30.89 18.96
N LYS A 256 0.13 30.35 18.14
CA LYS A 256 -0.04 28.90 18.03
C LYS A 256 1.29 28.24 17.61
N PRO A 257 1.84 27.29 18.40
CA PRO A 257 3.15 26.70 18.16
C PRO A 257 3.26 26.08 16.76
N PHE A 258 4.41 26.22 16.10
CA PHE A 258 4.68 25.50 14.84
C PHE A 258 5.22 24.10 15.14
N ALA A 259 4.87 23.14 14.27
CA ALA A 259 5.49 21.83 14.30
C ALA A 259 6.90 21.92 13.70
N LEU A 260 7.83 21.14 14.24
CA LEU A 260 9.18 20.97 13.72
C LEU A 260 9.33 19.53 13.21
N MET A 261 10.09 19.37 12.13
CA MET A 261 10.45 18.10 11.52
C MET A 261 11.97 17.96 11.54
#